data_AF-A0AA39SEI7-F1
#
_entry.id   AF-A0AA39SEI7-F1
#
_cell.length_a   1.000
_cell.length_b   1.000
_cell.length_c   1.000
_cell.angle_alpha   90.00
_cell.angle_beta   90.00
_cell.angle_gamma   90.00
#
_symmetry.space_group_name_H-M   'P 1'
#
loop_
_entity.id
_entity.type
_entity.pdbx_description
1 polymer ?
#
loop_
_entity_poly.entity_id
_entity_poly.type
_entity_poly.pdbx_seq_one_letter_code
_entity_poly.pdbx_strand_id
1 'polypeptide(L)'
;MKTHDFNFAQRPFLLSTKYVSYNYTDIALAPYGKYWRQLRKICTVELLSAKRVQSFRSIREEEVLNLVKSIYSNEGGSIINLSEIIFVLIYGIKARVAFGRKCKYHAEFISFVTEMVKIVGGFGIITDLYPSIKVLDLLVELSLRSCIK
;
A
#
# COMPACT_ATOMS: atom_id res chain seq x y z
N MET A 1 27.44 10.19 8.75
CA MET A 1 26.93 8.80 8.76
C MET A 1 26.34 8.45 7.38
N LYS A 2 27.16 8.37 6.32
CA LYS A 2 26.73 8.08 4.92
C LYS A 2 27.56 7.00 4.23
N THR A 3 28.53 6.43 4.95
CA THR A 3 29.63 5.65 4.37
C THR A 3 29.20 4.30 3.80
N HIS A 4 28.07 3.76 4.29
CA HIS A 4 27.57 2.44 3.89
C HIS A 4 26.14 2.48 3.33
N ASP A 5 25.59 3.66 3.05
CA ASP A 5 24.20 3.80 2.56
C ASP A 5 23.98 3.01 1.27
N PHE A 6 24.98 2.98 0.38
CA PHE A 6 24.93 2.21 -0.86
C PHE A 6 24.90 0.69 -0.59
N ASN A 7 25.67 0.21 0.39
CA ASN A 7 25.73 -1.21 0.72
C ASN A 7 24.38 -1.73 1.25
N PHE A 8 23.62 -0.88 1.96
CA PHE A 8 22.31 -1.22 2.51
C PHE A 8 21.13 -0.69 1.68
N ALA A 9 21.40 -0.10 0.51
CA ALA A 9 20.35 0.40 -0.36
C ALA A 9 19.58 -0.72 -1.07
N GLN A 10 20.21 -1.88 -1.25
CA GLN A 10 19.63 -3.01 -1.97
C GLN A 10 18.50 -3.68 -1.16
N ARG A 11 17.43 -4.06 -1.85
CA ARG A 11 16.30 -4.79 -1.26
C ARG A 11 16.45 -6.29 -1.48
N PRO A 12 16.01 -7.13 -0.52
CA PRO A 12 15.95 -8.58 -0.73
C PRO A 12 14.91 -8.93 -1.80
N PHE A 13 15.22 -9.94 -2.62
CA PHE A 13 14.31 -10.45 -3.64
C PHE A 13 13.39 -11.50 -3.01
N LEU A 14 12.20 -11.05 -2.61
CA LEU A 14 11.15 -11.89 -2.05
C LEU A 14 10.28 -12.46 -3.18
N LEU A 15 9.85 -13.72 -3.08
CA LEU A 15 9.09 -14.40 -4.14
C LEU A 15 7.68 -13.82 -4.26
N SER A 16 7.01 -13.59 -3.14
CA SER A 16 5.69 -12.95 -3.10
C SER A 16 5.68 -11.57 -3.75
N THR A 17 6.75 -10.81 -3.54
CA THR A 17 6.83 -9.45 -4.06
C THR A 17 7.09 -9.43 -5.54
N LYS A 18 7.76 -10.43 -6.11
CA LYS A 18 7.93 -10.59 -7.57
C LYS A 18 6.60 -10.44 -8.31
N TYR A 19 5.55 -11.07 -7.81
CA TYR A 19 4.24 -11.06 -8.45
C TYR A 19 3.49 -9.75 -8.18
N VAL A 20 3.50 -9.31 -6.92
CA VAL A 20 2.79 -8.09 -6.47
C VAL A 20 3.36 -6.82 -7.09
N SER A 21 4.67 -6.77 -7.31
CA SER A 21 5.38 -5.60 -7.81
C SER A 21 5.78 -5.68 -9.29
N TYR A 22 5.10 -6.51 -10.07
CA TYR A 22 5.36 -6.67 -11.50
C TYR A 22 6.85 -6.91 -11.78
N ASN A 23 7.37 -8.00 -11.23
CA ASN A 23 8.76 -8.43 -11.33
C ASN A 23 9.76 -7.40 -10.77
N TYR A 24 9.51 -6.88 -9.57
CA TYR A 24 10.38 -5.92 -8.87
C TYR A 24 10.56 -4.59 -9.62
N THR A 25 9.48 -4.06 -10.19
CA THR A 25 9.51 -2.77 -10.90
C THR A 25 8.82 -1.64 -10.15
N ASP A 26 8.27 -1.91 -8.97
CA ASP A 26 7.65 -0.91 -8.10
C ASP A 26 8.66 -0.03 -7.35
N ILE A 27 8.17 1.04 -6.71
CA ILE A 27 9.03 1.98 -5.98
C ILE A 27 9.59 1.46 -4.64
N ALA A 28 8.89 0.55 -3.98
CA ALA A 28 9.27 0.06 -2.67
C ALA A 28 10.31 -1.06 -2.75
N LEU A 29 10.20 -1.94 -3.76
CA LEU A 29 10.97 -3.20 -3.82
C LEU A 29 11.85 -3.35 -5.06
N ALA A 30 11.80 -2.44 -6.04
CA ALA A 30 12.74 -2.50 -7.15
C ALA A 30 14.20 -2.41 -6.66
N PRO A 31 15.11 -3.17 -7.28
CA PRO A 31 16.53 -3.16 -6.91
C PRO A 31 17.13 -1.77 -7.14
N TYR A 32 18.11 -1.43 -6.30
CA TYR A 32 18.78 -0.14 -6.41
C TYR A 32 19.52 -0.04 -7.74
N GLY A 33 19.24 1.02 -8.50
CA GLY A 33 19.82 1.23 -9.82
C GLY A 33 19.33 2.51 -10.47
N LYS A 34 19.70 2.72 -11.74
CA LYS A 34 19.28 3.91 -12.50
C LYS A 34 17.75 4.03 -12.59
N TYR A 35 17.06 2.92 -12.84
CA TYR A 35 15.60 2.83 -12.90
C TYR A 35 14.95 3.30 -11.59
N TRP A 36 15.29 2.65 -10.45
CA TRP A 36 14.72 3.00 -9.16
C TRP A 36 15.02 4.46 -8.76
N ARG A 37 16.23 4.96 -9.04
CA ARG A 37 16.58 6.36 -8.76
C ARG A 37 15.72 7.34 -9.56
N GLN A 38 15.44 7.04 -10.83
CA GLN A 38 14.56 7.84 -11.68
C GLN A 38 13.12 7.80 -11.17
N LEU A 39 12.59 6.61 -10.87
CA LEU A 39 11.26 6.43 -10.33
C LEU A 39 11.09 7.19 -9.00
N ARG A 40 12.05 7.05 -8.08
CA ARG A 40 12.07 7.78 -6.81
C ARG A 40 12.09 9.28 -7.02
N LYS A 41 12.86 9.79 -7.99
CA LYS A 41 12.90 11.22 -8.31
C LYS A 41 11.53 11.71 -8.79
N ILE A 42 10.88 10.99 -9.70
CA ILE A 42 9.54 11.33 -10.20
C ILE A 42 8.54 11.36 -9.05
N CYS A 43 8.46 10.31 -8.23
CA CYS A 43 7.52 10.28 -7.11
C CYS A 43 7.79 11.40 -6.09
N THR A 44 9.05 11.69 -5.80
CA THR A 44 9.41 12.74 -4.82
C THR A 44 9.09 14.15 -5.32
N VAL A 45 9.34 14.43 -6.60
CA VAL A 45 9.18 15.77 -7.18
C VAL A 45 7.73 16.03 -7.62
N GLU A 46 7.07 15.05 -8.21
CA GLU A 46 5.76 15.26 -8.86
C GLU A 46 4.57 14.82 -8.00
N LEU A 47 4.71 13.69 -7.29
CA LEU A 47 3.60 13.07 -6.54
C LEU A 47 3.61 13.45 -5.05
N LEU A 48 4.79 13.53 -4.45
CA LEU A 48 4.99 13.71 -3.01
C LEU A 48 5.65 15.05 -2.66
N SER A 49 5.70 16.00 -3.59
CA SER A 49 6.19 17.34 -3.28
C SER A 49 5.26 18.06 -2.31
N ALA A 50 5.82 18.96 -1.51
CA ALA A 50 5.05 19.73 -0.53
C ALA A 50 3.86 20.45 -1.18
N LYS A 51 4.06 21.05 -2.35
CA LYS A 51 3.00 21.71 -3.13
C LYS A 51 1.88 20.73 -3.51
N ARG A 52 2.23 19.54 -4.00
CA ARG A 52 1.25 18.50 -4.37
C ARG A 52 0.49 17.99 -3.14
N VAL A 53 1.19 17.70 -2.04
CA VAL A 53 0.57 17.24 -0.78
C VAL A 53 -0.38 18.31 -0.20
N GLN A 54 -0.01 19.58 -0.28
CA GLN A 54 -0.86 20.70 0.14
C GLN A 54 -2.11 20.85 -0.74
N SER A 55 -2.00 20.59 -2.05
CA SER A 55 -3.17 20.63 -2.95
C SER A 55 -4.28 19.64 -2.57
N PHE A 56 -3.95 18.54 -1.88
CA PHE A 56 -4.92 17.55 -1.39
C PHE A 56 -5.49 17.89 0.00
N ARG A 57 -5.27 19.10 0.52
CA ARG A 57 -5.75 19.52 1.83
C ARG A 57 -7.27 19.40 1.95
N SER A 58 -8.01 19.89 0.97
CA SER A 58 -9.48 19.84 0.97
C SER A 58 -10.02 18.41 1.04
N ILE A 59 -9.39 17.46 0.35
CA ILE A 59 -9.75 16.04 0.42
C ILE A 59 -9.59 15.52 1.85
N ARG A 60 -8.46 15.82 2.51
CA ARG A 60 -8.23 15.37 3.89
C ARG A 60 -9.22 15.99 4.87
N GLU A 61 -9.49 17.29 4.74
CA GLU A 61 -10.46 17.99 5.59
C GLU A 61 -11.86 17.39 5.41
N GLU A 62 -12.29 17.12 4.18
CA GLU A 62 -13.59 16.51 3.90
C GLU A 62 -13.70 15.10 4.49
N GLU A 63 -12.69 14.24 4.28
CA GLU A 63 -12.72 12.86 4.81
C GLU A 63 -12.69 12.83 6.35
N VAL A 64 -11.93 13.74 6.99
CA VAL A 64 -11.92 13.87 8.46
C VAL A 64 -13.27 14.38 8.97
N LEU A 65 -13.89 15.36 8.30
CA LEU A 65 -15.22 15.84 8.66
C LEU A 65 -16.28 14.73 8.55
N ASN A 66 -16.20 13.88 7.52
CA ASN A 66 -17.11 12.73 7.38
C ASN A 66 -16.94 11.74 8.53
N LEU A 67 -15.69 11.49 8.93
CA LEU A 67 -15.38 10.63 10.08
C LEU A 67 -15.92 11.21 11.40
N VAL A 68 -15.69 12.49 11.66
CA VAL A 68 -16.22 13.16 12.87
C VAL A 68 -17.75 13.11 12.90
N LYS A 69 -18.42 13.34 11.77
CA LYS A 69 -19.88 13.21 11.67
C LYS A 69 -20.34 11.79 11.97
N SER A 70 -19.66 10.77 11.43
CA SER A 70 -20.02 9.36 11.69
C SER A 70 -19.90 8.98 13.17
N ILE A 71 -18.91 9.53 13.87
CA ILE A 71 -18.73 9.35 15.32
C ILE A 71 -19.81 10.11 16.09
N TYR A 72 -20.10 11.35 15.71
CA TYR A 72 -21.11 12.17 16.39
C TYR A 72 -22.51 11.58 16.26
N SER A 73 -22.86 11.02 15.10
CA SER A 73 -24.15 10.35 14.87
C SER A 73 -24.29 9.02 15.61
N ASN A 74 -23.25 8.52 16.29
CA ASN A 74 -23.34 7.35 17.15
C ASN A 74 -23.91 7.74 18.52
N GLU A 75 -25.18 8.16 18.52
CA GLU A 75 -25.89 8.69 19.69
C GLU A 75 -26.21 7.64 20.77
N GLY A 76 -25.97 6.35 20.48
CA GLY A 76 -26.24 5.23 21.39
C GLY A 76 -25.10 4.85 22.34
N GLY A 77 -23.96 5.55 22.31
CA GLY A 77 -22.79 5.21 23.14
C GLY A 77 -22.18 3.84 22.81
N SER A 78 -22.41 3.34 21.59
CA SER A 78 -21.90 2.03 21.18
C SER A 78 -20.38 2.05 21.07
N ILE A 79 -19.74 0.92 21.37
CA ILE A 79 -18.29 0.79 21.33
C ILE A 79 -17.80 1.05 19.90
N ILE A 80 -16.90 2.02 19.75
CA ILE A 80 -16.33 2.40 18.46
C ILE A 80 -14.98 1.71 18.27
N ASN A 81 -14.84 0.97 17.18
CA ASN A 81 -13.54 0.45 16.75
C ASN A 81 -12.75 1.53 16.02
N LEU A 82 -11.85 2.20 16.76
CA LEU A 82 -11.00 3.25 16.20
C LEU A 82 -10.08 2.76 15.07
N SER A 83 -9.59 1.53 15.17
CA SER A 83 -8.71 0.96 14.14
C SER A 83 -9.42 0.89 12.80
N GLU A 84 -10.64 0.37 12.78
CA GLU A 84 -11.46 0.25 11.58
C GLU A 84 -11.78 1.61 10.96
N ILE A 85 -12.22 2.56 11.78
CA ILE A 85 -12.57 3.90 11.32
C ILE A 85 -11.36 4.66 10.77
N ILE A 86 -10.19 4.53 11.41
CA ILE A 86 -8.93 5.11 10.92
C ILE A 86 -8.50 4.45 9.60
N PHE A 87 -8.67 3.12 9.46
CA PHE A 87 -8.39 2.44 8.20
C PHE A 87 -9.26 2.99 7.07
N VAL A 88 -10.56 3.11 7.27
CA VAL A 88 -11.50 3.68 6.29
C VAL A 88 -11.08 5.10 5.89
N LEU A 89 -10.71 5.94 6.85
CA LEU A 89 -10.22 7.30 6.59
C LEU A 89 -8.97 7.31 5.70
N ILE A 90 -7.93 6.56 6.09
CA ILE A 90 -6.65 6.54 5.37
C ILE A 90 -6.85 6.05 3.93
N TYR A 91 -7.63 4.99 3.78
CA TYR A 91 -7.89 4.39 2.50
C TYR A 91 -8.79 5.26 1.61
N GLY A 92 -9.79 5.93 2.19
CA GLY A 92 -10.62 6.91 1.50
C GLY A 92 -9.80 8.08 0.96
N ILE A 93 -8.88 8.63 1.78
CA ILE A 93 -7.95 9.68 1.34
C ILE A 93 -7.06 9.17 0.21
N LYS A 94 -6.42 8.01 0.37
CA LYS A 94 -5.51 7.44 -0.64
C LYS A 94 -6.21 7.24 -1.99
N ALA A 95 -7.38 6.64 -1.97
CA ALA A 95 -8.12 6.36 -3.20
C ALA A 95 -8.61 7.66 -3.86
N ARG A 96 -9.08 8.66 -3.11
CA ARG A 96 -9.45 9.97 -3.69
C ARG A 96 -8.25 10.73 -4.24
N VAL A 97 -7.10 10.65 -3.59
CA VAL A 97 -5.85 11.24 -4.08
C VAL A 97 -5.38 10.55 -5.36
N ALA A 98 -5.53 9.22 -5.46
CA ALA A 98 -5.13 8.45 -6.64
C ALA A 98 -6.06 8.65 -7.84
N PHE A 99 -7.38 8.63 -7.63
CA PHE A 99 -8.39 8.65 -8.70
C PHE A 99 -9.04 10.02 -8.92
N GLY A 100 -8.77 11.01 -8.05
CA GLY A 100 -9.28 12.39 -8.16
C GLY A 100 -10.76 12.60 -7.80
N ARG A 101 -11.57 11.54 -7.70
CA ARG A 101 -13.00 11.60 -7.37
C ARG A 101 -13.44 10.42 -6.51
N LYS A 102 -14.53 10.58 -5.75
CA LYS A 102 -15.23 9.44 -5.13
C LYS A 102 -15.75 8.55 -6.26
N CYS A 103 -15.26 7.34 -6.34
CA CYS A 103 -15.50 6.42 -7.45
C CYS A 103 -15.97 5.08 -6.89
N LYS A 104 -16.86 4.38 -7.61
CA LYS A 104 -17.43 3.08 -7.19
C LYS A 104 -16.35 2.04 -6.84
N TYR A 105 -15.20 2.13 -7.50
CA TYR A 105 -14.02 1.28 -7.30
C TYR A 105 -13.23 1.54 -6.01
N HIS A 106 -13.65 2.47 -5.14
CA HIS A 106 -12.95 2.71 -3.87
C HIS A 106 -12.92 1.44 -3.00
N ALA A 107 -14.06 0.80 -2.80
CA ALA A 107 -14.15 -0.40 -1.97
C ALA A 107 -13.29 -1.55 -2.55
N GLU A 108 -13.34 -1.75 -3.87
CA GLU A 108 -12.54 -2.75 -4.57
C GLU A 108 -11.03 -2.46 -4.44
N PHE A 109 -10.60 -1.21 -4.64
CA PHE A 109 -9.20 -0.82 -4.45
C PHE A 109 -8.72 -1.08 -3.02
N ILE A 110 -9.53 -0.76 -2.02
CA ILE A 110 -9.19 -0.96 -0.60
C ILE A 110 -9.09 -2.44 -0.29
N SER A 111 -10.04 -3.23 -0.78
CA SER A 111 -10.03 -4.68 -0.61
C SER A 111 -8.78 -5.28 -1.24
N PHE A 112 -8.48 -4.91 -2.49
CA PHE A 112 -7.29 -5.35 -3.22
C PHE A 112 -6.00 -5.00 -2.47
N VAL A 113 -5.83 -3.75 -2.04
CA VAL A 113 -4.63 -3.33 -1.30
C VAL A 113 -4.50 -4.09 0.03
N THR A 114 -5.61 -4.32 0.73
CA THR A 114 -5.61 -5.06 2.00
C THR A 114 -5.23 -6.53 1.81
N GLU A 115 -5.75 -7.18 0.78
CA GLU A 115 -5.42 -8.56 0.45
C GLU A 115 -3.96 -8.70 0.02
N MET A 116 -3.46 -7.78 -0.79
CA MET A 116 -2.06 -7.72 -1.19
C MET A 116 -1.12 -7.61 0.01
N VAL A 117 -1.44 -6.75 0.98
CA VAL A 117 -0.65 -6.62 2.22
C VAL A 117 -0.69 -7.92 3.05
N LYS A 118 -1.84 -8.61 3.11
CA LYS A 118 -1.95 -9.90 3.81
C LYS A 118 -1.12 -11.00 3.16
N ILE A 119 -1.08 -11.07 1.82
CA ILE A 119 -0.29 -12.08 1.09
C ILE A 119 1.21 -11.84 1.31
N VAL A 120 1.66 -10.59 1.12
CA VAL A 120 3.08 -10.23 1.31
C VAL A 120 3.51 -10.39 2.76
N GLY A 121 2.68 -9.97 3.71
CA GLY A 121 2.98 -10.08 5.15
C GLY A 121 2.73 -11.46 5.75
N GLY A 122 2.05 -12.36 5.03
CA GLY A 122 1.68 -13.70 5.49
C GLY A 122 2.51 -14.78 4.81
N PHE A 123 1.87 -15.60 3.97
CA PHE A 123 2.49 -16.75 3.32
C PHE A 123 3.75 -16.42 2.50
N GLY A 124 3.83 -15.20 1.96
CA GLY A 124 5.01 -14.74 1.24
C GLY A 124 6.30 -14.75 2.07
N ILE A 125 6.22 -14.50 3.38
CA ILE A 125 7.40 -14.52 4.26
C ILE A 125 7.90 -15.95 4.47
N ILE A 126 6.97 -16.92 4.55
CA ILE A 126 7.31 -18.31 4.84
C ILE A 126 8.02 -18.96 3.65
N THR A 127 7.60 -18.65 2.41
CA THR A 127 8.30 -19.10 1.19
C THR A 127 9.74 -18.59 1.14
N ASP A 128 9.94 -17.33 1.53
CA ASP A 128 11.26 -16.70 1.48
C ASP A 128 12.20 -17.22 2.58
N LEU A 129 11.64 -17.67 3.71
CA LEU A 129 12.41 -18.24 4.83
C LEU A 129 12.75 -19.73 4.62
N TYR A 130 11.88 -20.48 3.94
CA TYR A 130 12.02 -21.92 3.70
C TYR A 130 11.94 -22.28 2.20
N PRO A 131 12.93 -21.87 1.38
CA PRO A 131 12.90 -22.06 -0.07
C PRO A 131 12.98 -23.54 -0.52
N SER A 132 13.26 -24.47 0.41
CA SER A 132 13.24 -25.90 0.14
C SER A 132 11.83 -26.46 -0.06
N ILE A 133 10.80 -25.77 0.43
CA ILE A 133 9.41 -26.25 0.39
C ILE A 133 8.67 -25.60 -0.78
N LYS A 134 8.90 -26.14 -1.99
CA LYS A 134 8.31 -25.64 -3.26
C LYS A 134 6.77 -25.61 -3.30
N VAL A 135 6.11 -26.39 -2.44
CA VAL A 135 4.64 -26.38 -2.32
C VAL A 135 4.13 -25.00 -1.86
N LEU A 136 4.90 -24.30 -1.03
CA LEU A 136 4.53 -22.97 -0.54
C LEU A 136 4.55 -21.93 -1.67
N ASP A 137 5.48 -22.05 -2.62
CA ASP A 137 5.55 -21.17 -3.79
C ASP A 137 4.27 -21.27 -4.64
N LEU A 138 3.74 -22.49 -4.80
CA LEU A 138 2.48 -22.74 -5.52
C LEU A 138 1.28 -22.11 -4.80
N LEU A 139 1.23 -22.18 -3.46
CA LEU A 139 0.16 -21.58 -2.66
C LEU A 139 0.17 -20.04 -2.75
N VAL A 140 1.36 -19.44 -2.74
CA VAL A 140 1.52 -17.99 -2.95
C VAL A 140 1.07 -17.62 -4.36
N GLU A 141 1.45 -18.38 -5.39
CA GLU A 141 1.01 -18.11 -6.76
C GLU A 141 -0.52 -18.21 -6.95
N LEU A 142 -1.15 -19.24 -6.34
CA LEU A 142 -2.60 -19.43 -6.40
C LEU A 142 -3.37 -18.30 -5.69
N SER A 143 -2.91 -17.87 -4.50
CA SER A 143 -3.52 -16.76 -3.76
C SER A 143 -3.35 -15.41 -4.46
N LEU A 144 -2.26 -15.21 -5.20
CA LEU A 144 -2.09 -14.01 -6.02
C LEU A 144 -2.97 -14.02 -7.27
N ARG A 145 -3.19 -15.18 -7.89
CA ARG A 145 -4.10 -15.33 -9.02
C ARG A 145 -5.56 -15.07 -8.65
N SER A 146 -5.99 -15.37 -7.42
CA SER A 146 -7.34 -15.00 -6.96
C SER A 146 -7.50 -13.50 -6.73
N CYS A 147 -6.43 -12.81 -6.31
CA CYS A 147 -6.45 -11.38 -6.00
C CYS A 147 -6.46 -10.48 -7.26
N ILE A 148 -6.01 -10.99 -8.42
CA ILE A 148 -5.93 -10.26 -9.70
C ILE A 148 -7.20 -10.39 -10.56
N LYS A 149 -8.10 -11.34 -10.24
CA LYS A 149 -9.39 -11.52 -10.94
C LYS A 149 -10.49 -10.64 -10.36
#